data_AF-A0A9D2GCM9-F1
#
_entry.id   AF-A0A9D2GCM9-F1
#
_cell.length_a   1.000
_cell.length_b   1.000
_cell.length_c   1.000
_cell.angle_alpha   90.00
_cell.angle_beta   90.00
_cell.angle_gamma   90.00
#
_symmetry.space_group_name_H-M   'P 1'
#
loop_
_entity.id
_entity.type
_entity.pdbx_description
1 polymer ?
#
loop_
_entity_poly.entity_id
_entity_poly.type
_entity_poly.pdbx_seq_one_letter_code
_entity_poly.pdbx_strand_id
1 'polypeptide(L)'
;MNKNSLLSDNYFDKIEPYLYEIMDSDVAHTVHALSVELRTEYPQEYDLFNRKFSNEYSLKGCGQRHAYVNGLTIVLENLRQKGKVEKITKNGEICWRKID
;
A
#
# COMPACT_ATOMS: atom_id res chain seq x y z
N MET A 1 -28.10 5.53 -1.03
CA MET A 1 -26.65 5.82 -1.14
C MET A 1 -26.16 5.30 -2.47
N ASN A 2 -25.77 6.21 -3.36
CA ASN A 2 -25.38 5.89 -4.73
C ASN A 2 -23.93 5.41 -4.74
N LYS A 3 -23.66 4.20 -5.24
CA LYS A 3 -22.33 3.54 -5.25
C LYS A 3 -21.30 4.26 -6.15
N ASN A 4 -21.72 5.30 -6.88
CA ASN A 4 -20.90 6.06 -7.82
C ASN A 4 -20.18 7.29 -7.24
N SER A 5 -20.19 7.49 -5.91
CA SER A 5 -19.45 8.59 -5.26
C SER A 5 -17.98 8.25 -4.92
N LEU A 6 -17.51 7.03 -5.22
CA LEU A 6 -16.19 6.53 -4.81
C LEU A 6 -15.07 6.76 -5.85
N LEU A 7 -15.36 7.40 -6.98
CA LEU A 7 -14.42 7.55 -8.10
C LEU A 7 -13.79 8.94 -8.25
N SER A 8 -14.01 9.90 -7.33
CA SER A 8 -13.51 11.26 -7.57
C SER A 8 -12.09 11.54 -7.06
N ASP A 9 -11.42 10.63 -6.34
CA ASP A 9 -10.00 10.79 -5.98
C ASP A 9 -9.40 9.56 -5.28
N ASN A 10 -9.48 8.37 -5.89
CA ASN A 10 -9.02 7.11 -5.27
C ASN A 10 -7.51 7.17 -4.96
N TYR A 11 -7.17 7.42 -3.70
CA TYR A 11 -5.80 7.58 -3.25
C TYR A 11 -5.02 6.26 -3.24
N PHE A 12 -5.71 5.11 -3.35
CA PHE A 12 -5.06 3.83 -3.63
C PHE A 12 -4.42 3.84 -5.03
N ASP A 13 -5.13 4.34 -6.04
CA ASP A 13 -4.59 4.41 -7.41
C ASP A 13 -3.43 5.41 -7.51
N LYS A 14 -3.44 6.46 -6.68
CA LYS A 14 -2.36 7.46 -6.63
C LYS A 14 -1.08 6.92 -6.00
N ILE A 15 -1.17 6.06 -4.99
CA ILE A 15 0.03 5.51 -4.32
C ILE A 15 0.59 4.27 -5.05
N GLU A 16 -0.25 3.55 -5.78
CA GLU A 16 0.11 2.33 -6.52
C GLU A 16 1.39 2.45 -7.36
N PRO A 17 1.58 3.47 -8.24
CA PRO A 17 2.79 3.55 -9.06
C PRO A 17 4.05 3.71 -8.22
N TYR A 18 4.02 4.52 -7.16
CA TYR A 18 5.17 4.71 -6.27
C TYR A 18 5.51 3.45 -5.48
N LEU A 19 4.48 2.76 -4.96
CA LEU A 19 4.67 1.48 -4.29
C LEU A 19 5.24 0.43 -5.24
N TYR A 20 4.83 0.42 -6.50
CA TYR A 20 5.35 -0.51 -7.50
C TYR A 20 6.79 -0.16 -7.96
N GLU A 21 7.13 1.13 -7.98
CA GLU A 21 8.45 1.62 -8.36
C GLU A 21 9.53 1.22 -7.35
N ILE A 22 9.23 1.25 -6.04
CA ILE A 22 10.17 0.83 -5.00
C ILE A 22 10.35 -0.69 -4.89
N MET A 23 9.48 -1.49 -5.51
CA MET A 23 9.57 -2.95 -5.43
C MET A 23 10.62 -3.51 -6.40
N ASP A 24 11.43 -4.42 -5.87
CA ASP A 24 12.40 -5.20 -6.63
C ASP A 24 11.79 -6.54 -7.10
N SER A 25 12.21 -7.03 -8.27
CA SER A 25 11.78 -8.34 -8.80
C SER A 25 12.62 -9.51 -8.27
N ASP A 26 13.82 -9.25 -7.73
CA ASP A 26 14.70 -10.27 -7.14
C ASP A 26 14.47 -10.44 -5.64
N VAL A 27 13.89 -9.45 -4.96
CA VAL A 27 13.74 -9.43 -3.50
C VAL A 27 12.27 -9.33 -3.09
N ALA A 28 11.87 -10.14 -2.10
CA ALA A 28 10.53 -10.08 -1.52
C ALA A 28 10.55 -9.23 -0.24
N HIS A 29 9.68 -8.23 -0.17
CA HIS A 29 9.62 -7.27 0.94
C HIS A 29 8.34 -7.45 1.76
N THR A 30 8.42 -7.28 3.08
CA THR A 30 7.22 -7.16 3.90
C THR A 30 6.54 -5.82 3.64
N VAL A 31 5.24 -5.70 3.94
CA VAL A 31 4.54 -4.40 3.89
C VAL A 31 5.23 -3.35 4.76
N HIS A 32 5.84 -3.77 5.88
CA HIS A 32 6.56 -2.85 6.75
C HIS A 32 7.81 -2.32 6.08
N ALA A 33 8.62 -3.17 5.44
CA ALA A 33 9.81 -2.73 4.69
C ALA A 33 9.41 -1.76 3.56
N LEU A 34 8.42 -2.13 2.75
CA LEU A 34 7.89 -1.26 1.68
C LEU A 34 7.38 0.08 2.21
N SER A 35 6.75 0.10 3.38
CA SER A 35 6.29 1.36 3.97
C SER A 35 7.42 2.29 4.38
N VAL A 36 8.55 1.74 4.83
CA VAL A 36 9.73 2.52 5.22
C VAL A 36 10.41 3.09 3.98
N GLU A 37 10.57 2.28 2.95
CA GLU A 37 11.10 2.68 1.64
C GLU A 37 10.21 3.77 1.01
N LEU A 38 8.90 3.53 0.92
CA LEU A 38 7.93 4.49 0.38
C LEU A 38 7.95 5.84 1.12
N ARG A 39 8.07 5.81 2.45
CA ARG A 39 8.17 7.02 3.27
C ARG A 39 9.49 7.77 3.04
N THR A 40 10.55 7.06 2.69
CA THR A 40 11.88 7.65 2.47
C THR A 40 11.97 8.27 1.09
N GLU A 41 11.54 7.53 0.06
CA GLU A 41 11.61 7.97 -1.34
C GLU A 41 10.49 8.96 -1.72
N TYR A 42 9.28 8.77 -1.19
CA TYR A 42 8.08 9.56 -1.52
C TYR A 42 7.33 10.04 -0.26
N PRO A 43 7.96 10.88 0.59
CA PRO A 43 7.39 11.25 1.89
C PRO A 43 6.05 11.99 1.79
N GLN A 44 5.84 12.79 0.73
CA GLN A 44 4.60 13.59 0.57
C GLN A 44 3.42 12.70 0.20
N GLU A 45 3.66 11.76 -0.72
CA GLU A 45 2.71 10.76 -1.20
C GLU A 45 2.33 9.82 -0.06
N TYR A 46 3.32 9.36 0.70
CA TYR A 46 3.12 8.54 1.89
C TYR A 46 2.23 9.24 2.93
N ASP A 47 2.55 10.49 3.28
CA ASP A 47 1.79 11.25 4.28
C ASP A 47 0.35 11.52 3.80
N LEU A 48 0.18 11.87 2.53
CA LEU A 48 -1.14 12.08 1.94
C LEU A 48 -1.98 10.79 1.97
N PHE A 49 -1.38 9.67 1.56
CA PHE A 49 -2.00 8.35 1.59
C PHE A 49 -2.46 7.99 3.01
N ASN A 50 -1.55 8.08 3.98
CA ASN A 50 -1.82 7.70 5.36
C ASN A 50 -2.90 8.59 6.01
N ARG A 51 -2.90 9.90 5.72
CA ARG A 51 -3.94 10.84 6.18
C ARG A 51 -5.30 10.52 5.56
N LYS A 52 -5.37 10.32 4.25
CA LYS A 52 -6.63 9.99 3.55
C LYS A 52 -7.22 8.68 4.05
N PHE A 53 -6.41 7.62 4.12
CA PHE A 53 -6.84 6.32 4.64
C PHE A 53 -7.32 6.41 6.09
N SER A 54 -6.55 7.06 6.96
CA SER A 54 -6.94 7.20 8.37
C SER A 54 -8.25 7.95 8.55
N ASN A 55 -8.47 9.01 7.75
CA ASN A 55 -9.71 9.79 7.81
C ASN A 55 -10.92 8.99 7.29
N GLU A 56 -10.78 8.28 6.16
CA GLU A 56 -11.84 7.46 5.60
C GLU A 56 -12.32 6.40 6.59
N TYR A 57 -11.38 5.72 7.24
CA TYR A 57 -11.68 4.65 8.20
C TYR A 57 -11.79 5.13 9.65
N SER A 58 -11.80 6.45 9.88
CA SER A 58 -11.92 7.07 11.21
C SER A 58 -10.91 6.52 12.24
N LEU A 59 -9.71 6.17 11.79
CA LEU A 59 -8.66 5.59 12.61
C LEU A 59 -8.04 6.65 13.51
N LYS A 60 -7.83 6.31 14.78
CA LYS A 60 -7.24 7.20 15.80
C LYS A 60 -6.13 6.50 16.56
N GLY A 61 -5.21 7.27 17.14
CA GLY A 61 -4.16 6.76 18.03
C GLY A 61 -3.27 5.71 17.36
N CYS A 62 -3.20 4.50 17.92
CA CYS A 62 -2.42 3.41 17.33
C CYS A 62 -2.97 2.96 15.96
N GLY A 63 -4.29 2.99 15.77
CA GLY A 63 -4.89 2.64 14.47
C GLY A 63 -4.44 3.57 13.35
N GLN A 64 -4.29 4.86 13.64
CA GLN A 64 -3.77 5.85 12.69
C GLN A 64 -2.28 5.64 12.41
N ARG A 65 -1.50 5.22 13.41
CA ARG A 65 -0.06 4.94 13.24
C ARG A 65 0.20 3.71 12.37
N HIS A 66 -0.72 2.75 12.32
CA HIS A 66 -0.62 1.54 11.51
C HIS A 66 -1.55 1.53 10.29
N ALA A 67 -2.22 2.65 10.01
CA ALA A 67 -3.13 2.79 8.88
C ALA A 67 -2.47 2.41 7.55
N TYR A 68 -1.19 2.78 7.38
CA TYR A 68 -0.39 2.43 6.22
C TYR A 68 -0.29 0.91 5.98
N VAL A 69 -0.24 0.08 7.03
CA VAL A 69 -0.09 -1.38 6.88
C VAL A 69 -1.30 -1.94 6.14
N ASN A 70 -2.50 -1.60 6.61
CA ASN A 70 -3.74 -2.06 6.02
C ASN A 70 -3.94 -1.44 4.62
N GLY A 71 -3.66 -0.15 4.48
CA GLY A 71 -3.80 0.56 3.22
C GLY A 71 -2.89 0.00 2.12
N LEU A 72 -1.59 -0.14 2.39
CA LEU A 72 -0.64 -0.68 1.41
C LEU A 72 -0.91 -2.16 1.11
N THR A 73 -1.40 -2.94 2.08
CA THR A 73 -1.84 -4.33 1.83
C THR A 73 -2.95 -4.38 0.78
N ILE A 74 -3.91 -3.45 0.81
CA ILE A 74 -4.98 -3.38 -0.20
C ILE A 74 -4.39 -3.09 -1.59
N VAL A 75 -3.44 -2.14 -1.67
CA VAL A 75 -2.78 -1.81 -2.94
C VAL A 75 -2.00 -3.00 -3.50
N LEU A 76 -1.30 -3.74 -2.65
CA LEU A 76 -0.56 -4.94 -3.05
C LEU A 76 -1.47 -6.08 -3.51
N GLU A 77 -2.61 -6.29 -2.85
CA GLU A 77 -3.62 -7.24 -3.34
C GLU A 77 -4.20 -6.81 -4.70
N ASN A 78 -4.41 -5.51 -4.93
CA ASN A 78 -4.85 -4.99 -6.24
C ASN A 78 -3.78 -5.23 -7.31
N LEU A 79 -2.51 -4.95 -7.02
CA LEU A 79 -1.38 -5.24 -7.90
C LEU A 79 -1.27 -6.74 -8.21
N ARG A 80 -1.53 -7.61 -7.22
CA ARG A 80 -1.53 -9.06 -7.39
C ARG A 80 -2.66 -9.52 -8.30
N GLN A 81 -3.85 -8.98 -8.14
CA GLN A 81 -4.99 -9.25 -9.04
C GLN A 81 -4.70 -8.80 -10.48
N LYS A 82 -3.89 -7.75 -10.65
CA LYS A 82 -3.37 -7.27 -11.95
C LYS A 82 -2.21 -8.12 -12.50
N GLY A 83 -1.73 -9.13 -11.76
CA GLY A 83 -0.61 -9.98 -12.16
C GLY A 83 0.76 -9.30 -12.10
N LYS A 84 0.89 -8.17 -11.40
CA LYS A 84 2.12 -7.37 -11.34
C LYS A 84 3.04 -7.71 -10.17
N VAL A 85 2.47 -8.28 -9.10
CA VAL A 85 3.21 -8.71 -7.91
C VAL A 85 2.71 -10.07 -7.47
N GLU A 86 3.56 -10.83 -6.79
CA GLU A 86 3.16 -12.06 -6.12
C GLU A 86 3.25 -11.92 -4.60
N LYS A 87 2.47 -12.77 -3.93
CA LYS A 87 2.42 -12.86 -2.47
C LYS A 87 3.11 -14.15 -2.04
N ILE A 88 4.15 -14.02 -1.23
CA ILE A 88 5.01 -15.11 -0.78
C ILE A 88 4.91 -15.21 0.74
N THR A 89 4.82 -16.42 1.28
CA THR A 89 4.92 -16.63 2.73
C THR A 89 6.33 -17.15 3.07
N LYS A 90 7.09 -16.39 3.87
CA LYS A 90 8.45 -16.77 4.30
C LYS A 90 8.53 -16.69 5.83
N ASN A 91 8.89 -17.79 6.49
CA ASN A 91 9.00 -17.88 7.96
C ASN A 91 7.74 -17.40 8.72
N GLY A 92 6.55 -17.59 8.14
CA GLY A 92 5.27 -17.14 8.73
C GLY A 92 4.91 -15.68 8.45
N GLU A 93 5.77 -14.93 7.76
CA GLU A 93 5.51 -13.56 7.34
C GLU A 93 5.04 -13.51 5.88
N ILE A 94 4.15 -12.56 5.59
CA ILE A 94 3.73 -12.26 4.22
C ILE A 94 4.71 -11.24 3.62
N CYS A 95 5.32 -11.64 2.51
CA CYS A 95 6.17 -10.81 1.68
C CYS A 95 5.56 -10.64 0.28
N TRP A 96 6.01 -9.62 -0.42
CA TRP A 96 5.55 -9.22 -1.73
C TRP A 96 6.75 -9.01 -2.65
N ARG A 97 6.64 -9.49 -3.89
CA ARG A 97 7.71 -9.37 -4.89
C ARG A 97 7.11 -8.96 -6.21
N LYS A 98 7.82 -8.13 -6.97
CA LYS A 98 7.42 -7.71 -8.31
C LYS A 98 7.53 -8.86 -9.30
N ILE A 99 6.60 -8.93 -10.24
CA ILE A 99 6.62 -9.86 -11.37
C ILE A 99 6.99 -9.04 -12.61
N ASP A 100 8.03 -9.46 -13.32
CA ASP A 100 8.45 -8.90 -14.61
C ASP A 100 7.70 -9.53 -15.79
#